data_AF-A0ABD1V0I4-F1
#
_entry.id   AF-A0ABD1V0I4-F1
#
_cell.length_a   1.000
_cell.length_b   1.000
_cell.length_c   1.000
_cell.angle_alpha   90.00
_cell.angle_beta   90.00
_cell.angle_gamma   90.00
#
_symmetry.space_group_name_H-M   'P 1'
#
loop_
_entity.id
_entity.type
_entity.pdbx_description
1 polymer ?
#
loop_
_entity_poly.entity_id
_entity_poly.type
_entity_poly.pdbx_seq_one_letter_code
_entity_poly.pdbx_strand_id
1 'polypeptide(L)'
;MLDKFGTAMTMVKSDISGNISRLESKYSSNPSRFNYLYSVVLAEVETKTAKSSSSCTNGLLWLTRAMDFLVALFHNLAEHQDWSMSHACNDSYSKTLKKWHGWLASSTFMLVMKLVPDRKKFIEVLGTQGDIYGDMENFCKKFSPVLAEIHKFMAGVGLDTMRAS
;
A
#
# COMPACT_ATOMS: atom_id res chain seq x y z
N MET A 1 9.64 11.01 8.63
CA MET A 1 8.55 11.60 7.83
C MET A 1 7.19 11.12 8.35
N LEU A 2 6.92 9.81 8.40
CA LEU A 2 5.66 9.24 8.89
C LEU A 2 5.32 9.61 10.35
N ASP A 3 6.33 9.72 11.22
CA ASP A 3 6.13 10.09 12.63
C ASP A 3 5.53 11.51 12.81
N LYS A 4 5.57 12.36 11.76
CA LYS A 4 4.96 13.70 11.75
C LYS A 4 3.43 13.68 11.57
N PHE A 5 2.86 12.52 11.22
CA PHE A 5 1.42 12.34 10.98
C PHE A 5 0.68 11.70 12.18
N GLY A 6 1.34 11.54 13.33
CA GLY A 6 0.74 11.05 14.57
C GLY A 6 0.62 9.52 14.68
N THR A 7 -0.03 9.06 15.75
CA THR A 7 -0.04 7.65 16.20
C THR A 7 -0.59 6.66 15.16
N ALA A 8 -1.54 7.09 14.31
CA ALA A 8 -2.06 6.26 13.24
C ALA A 8 -0.96 5.85 12.24
N MET A 9 -0.04 6.76 11.91
CA MET A 9 1.09 6.44 11.01
C MET A 9 2.22 5.67 11.69
N THR A 10 2.30 5.70 13.03
CA THR A 10 3.18 4.79 13.77
C THR A 10 2.74 3.33 13.62
N MET A 11 1.43 3.06 13.64
CA MET A 11 0.91 1.70 13.38
C MET A 11 1.23 1.24 11.95
N VAL A 12 1.02 2.10 10.95
CA VAL A 12 1.39 1.80 9.55
C VAL A 12 2.88 1.54 9.40
N LYS A 13 3.73 2.34 10.06
CA LYS A 13 5.19 2.13 10.07
C LYS A 13 5.57 0.78 10.67
N SER A 14 4.95 0.41 11.80
CA SER A 14 5.18 -0.89 12.45
C SER A 14 4.84 -2.06 11.52
N ASP A 15 3.70 -2.00 10.84
CA ASP A 15 3.29 -3.02 9.88
C ASP A 15 4.27 -3.15 8.70
N ILE A 16 4.72 -2.02 8.14
CA ILE A 16 5.73 -2.00 7.07
C ILE A 16 7.05 -2.58 7.55
N SER A 17 7.54 -2.17 8.73
CA SER A 17 8.78 -2.69 9.30
C SER A 17 8.69 -4.20 9.55
N GLY A 18 7.57 -4.70 10.06
CA GLY A 18 7.33 -6.13 10.23
C GLY A 18 7.34 -6.90 8.90
N ASN A 19 6.86 -6.31 7.81
CA ASN A 19 6.96 -6.91 6.47
C ASN A 19 8.41 -7.00 5.99
N ILE A 20 9.19 -5.94 6.18
CA ILE A 20 10.62 -5.88 5.79
C ILE A 20 11.41 -6.96 6.55
N SER A 21 11.27 -7.03 7.88
CA SER A 21 11.99 -8.03 8.68
C SER A 21 11.66 -9.48 8.27
N ARG A 22 10.42 -9.74 7.86
CA ARG A 22 10.03 -11.07 7.34
C ARG A 22 10.70 -11.38 6.00
N LEU A 23 10.77 -10.40 5.10
CA LEU A 23 11.47 -10.55 3.82
C LEU A 23 12.98 -10.76 4.03
N GLU A 24 13.61 -9.99 4.91
CA GLU A 24 15.02 -10.13 5.26
C GLU A 24 15.33 -11.49 5.87
N SER A 25 14.47 -11.98 6.78
CA SER A 25 14.59 -13.32 7.36
C SER A 25 14.47 -14.40 6.28
N LYS A 26 13.52 -14.26 5.35
CA LYS A 26 13.35 -15.20 4.24
C LYS A 26 14.57 -15.19 3.33
N TYR A 27 15.04 -14.02 2.91
CA TYR A 27 16.27 -13.86 2.11
C TYR A 27 17.47 -14.53 2.80
N SER A 28 17.68 -14.24 4.08
CA SER A 28 18.80 -14.79 4.86
C SER A 28 18.76 -16.31 4.98
N SER A 29 17.57 -16.93 4.96
CA SER A 29 17.45 -18.39 5.02
C SER A 29 18.02 -19.12 3.79
N ASN A 30 17.95 -18.49 2.61
CA ASN A 30 18.49 -19.02 1.36
C ASN A 30 18.62 -17.90 0.31
N PRO A 31 19.74 -17.14 0.32
CA PRO A 31 19.90 -15.97 -0.55
C PRO A 31 19.82 -16.30 -2.04
N SER A 32 20.30 -17.47 -2.48
CA SER A 32 20.25 -17.86 -3.89
C SER A 32 18.82 -18.15 -4.35
N ARG A 33 17.99 -18.75 -3.48
CA ARG A 33 16.57 -19.02 -3.77
C ARG A 33 15.70 -17.77 -3.65
N PHE A 34 15.98 -16.89 -2.69
CA PHE A 34 15.11 -15.78 -2.29
C PHE A 34 15.65 -14.40 -2.67
N ASN A 35 16.51 -14.32 -3.69
CA ASN A 35 17.05 -13.06 -4.21
C ASN A 35 15.99 -12.14 -4.84
N TYR A 36 14.85 -12.70 -5.26
CA TYR A 36 13.75 -11.96 -5.89
C TYR A 36 12.44 -12.17 -5.13
N LEU A 37 11.61 -11.13 -5.05
CA LEU A 37 10.30 -11.18 -4.39
C LEU A 37 9.40 -12.27 -4.97
N TYR A 38 9.37 -12.41 -6.30
CA TYR A 38 8.57 -13.44 -6.96
C TYR A 38 9.03 -14.86 -6.62
N SER A 39 10.31 -15.08 -6.35
CA SER A 39 10.81 -16.39 -5.89
C SER A 39 10.30 -16.72 -4.48
N VAL A 40 10.17 -15.72 -3.61
CA VAL A 40 9.53 -15.90 -2.29
C VAL A 40 8.07 -16.30 -2.45
N VAL A 41 7.34 -15.63 -3.36
CA VAL A 41 5.93 -15.94 -3.63
C VAL A 41 5.75 -17.35 -4.17
N LEU A 42 6.52 -17.73 -5.20
CA LEU A 42 6.45 -19.06 -5.79
C LEU A 42 6.72 -20.16 -4.77
N ALA A 43 7.70 -19.95 -3.87
CA ALA A 43 7.97 -20.91 -2.81
C ALA A 43 6.82 -21.02 -1.80
N GLU A 44 6.20 -19.91 -1.40
CA GLU A 44 5.05 -19.96 -0.48
C GLU A 44 3.78 -20.53 -1.14
N VAL A 45 3.64 -20.40 -2.46
CA VAL A 45 2.59 -21.08 -3.23
C VAL A 45 2.83 -22.59 -3.26
N GLU A 46 4.06 -23.01 -3.59
CA GLU A 46 4.49 -24.41 -3.60
C GLU A 46 4.25 -25.09 -2.24
N THR A 47 4.60 -24.40 -1.14
CA THR A 47 4.42 -24.92 0.22
C THR A 47 3.03 -24.67 0.81
N LYS A 48 2.10 -24.09 0.05
CA LYS A 48 0.72 -23.75 0.48
C LYS A 48 0.66 -22.84 1.70
N THR A 49 1.66 -21.99 1.91
CA THR A 49 1.74 -21.03 3.03
C THR A 49 1.42 -19.60 2.62
N ALA A 50 1.23 -19.30 1.33
CA ALA A 50 1.04 -17.95 0.78
C ALA A 50 -0.16 -17.16 1.38
N LYS A 51 -1.12 -17.84 2.00
CA LYS A 51 -2.31 -17.21 2.62
C LYS A 51 -2.19 -17.02 4.14
N SER A 52 -1.08 -17.45 4.75
CA SER A 52 -0.83 -17.26 6.17
C SER A 52 -0.77 -15.76 6.51
N SER A 53 -1.21 -15.38 7.71
CA SER A 53 -1.05 -14.00 8.21
C SER A 53 0.43 -13.59 8.25
N SER A 54 1.33 -14.55 8.50
CA SER A 54 2.78 -14.34 8.52
C SER A 54 3.46 -14.43 7.15
N SER A 55 2.74 -14.77 6.08
CA SER A 55 3.31 -14.92 4.72
C SER A 55 3.83 -13.60 4.15
N CYS A 56 5.00 -13.67 3.49
CA CYS A 56 5.54 -12.54 2.73
C CYS A 56 4.67 -12.22 1.51
N THR A 57 4.09 -13.25 0.89
CA THR A 57 3.14 -13.11 -0.23
C THR A 57 1.88 -12.36 0.16
N ASN A 58 1.27 -12.72 1.30
CA ASN A 58 0.11 -12.00 1.82
C ASN A 58 0.48 -10.53 2.12
N GLY A 59 1.65 -10.30 2.72
CA GLY A 59 2.18 -8.96 2.95
C GLY A 59 2.38 -8.15 1.66
N LEU A 60 2.95 -8.76 0.62
CA LEU A 60 3.16 -8.16 -0.69
C LEU A 60 1.82 -7.75 -1.33
N LEU A 61 0.82 -8.63 -1.31
CA LEU A 61 -0.50 -8.34 -1.88
C LEU A 61 -1.14 -7.10 -1.25
N TRP A 62 -1.17 -7.06 0.09
CA TRP A 62 -1.79 -5.94 0.80
C TRP A 62 -1.00 -4.65 0.67
N LEU A 63 0.34 -4.74 0.61
CA LEU A 63 1.19 -3.58 0.30
C LEU A 63 0.89 -3.04 -1.10
N THR A 64 0.84 -3.90 -2.13
CA THR A 64 0.52 -3.48 -3.50
C THR A 64 -0.84 -2.76 -3.56
N ARG A 65 -1.87 -3.29 -2.89
CA ARG A 65 -3.20 -2.65 -2.86
C ARG A 65 -3.23 -1.34 -2.07
N ALA A 66 -2.47 -1.23 -0.99
CA ALA A 66 -2.30 0.03 -0.27
C ALA A 66 -1.58 1.07 -1.13
N MET A 67 -0.63 0.65 -1.95
CA MET A 67 0.07 1.52 -2.89
C MET A 67 -0.83 1.93 -4.07
N ASP A 68 -1.74 1.08 -4.55
CA ASP A 68 -2.78 1.49 -5.51
C ASP A 68 -3.60 2.65 -4.94
N PHE A 69 -4.03 2.55 -3.68
CA PHE A 69 -4.73 3.63 -2.99
C PHE A 69 -3.90 4.91 -2.92
N LEU A 70 -2.60 4.81 -2.59
CA LEU A 70 -1.73 5.98 -2.49
C LEU A 70 -1.51 6.65 -3.85
N VAL A 71 -1.31 5.86 -4.91
CA VAL A 71 -1.21 6.37 -6.29
C VAL A 71 -2.51 7.08 -6.70
N ALA A 72 -3.67 6.48 -6.44
CA ALA A 72 -4.95 7.12 -6.72
C ALA A 72 -5.15 8.42 -5.92
N LEU A 73 -4.73 8.43 -4.65
CA LEU A 73 -4.79 9.61 -3.79
C LEU A 73 -3.89 10.73 -4.32
N PHE A 74 -2.64 10.43 -4.66
CA PHE A 74 -1.71 11.43 -5.17
C PHE A 74 -2.13 11.97 -6.53
N HIS A 75 -2.67 11.11 -7.40
CA HIS A 75 -3.27 11.55 -8.66
C HIS A 75 -4.42 12.53 -8.41
N ASN A 76 -5.39 12.18 -7.55
CA ASN A 76 -6.50 13.07 -7.19
C ASN A 76 -6.03 14.38 -6.54
N LEU A 77 -5.02 14.34 -5.66
CA LEU A 77 -4.49 15.55 -5.02
C LEU A 77 -3.78 16.48 -6.00
N ALA A 78 -3.09 15.93 -7.00
CA ALA A 78 -2.42 16.72 -8.04
C ALA A 78 -3.42 17.32 -9.04
N GLU A 79 -4.38 16.52 -9.51
CA GLU A 79 -5.35 16.92 -10.55
C GLU A 79 -6.46 17.84 -10.00
N HIS A 80 -6.92 17.59 -8.78
CA HIS A 80 -8.05 18.30 -8.17
C HIS A 80 -7.59 19.06 -6.92
N GLN A 81 -7.02 20.25 -7.12
CA GLN A 81 -6.47 21.05 -6.02
C GLN A 81 -7.54 21.68 -5.12
N ASP A 82 -8.77 21.77 -5.60
CA ASP A 82 -9.96 22.26 -4.90
C ASP A 82 -10.62 21.18 -4.01
N TRP A 83 -10.29 19.90 -4.21
CA TRP A 83 -10.85 18.82 -3.42
C TRP A 83 -10.36 18.83 -1.97
N SER A 84 -11.28 18.58 -1.05
CA SER A 84 -10.94 18.29 0.34
C SER A 84 -10.19 16.97 0.45
N MET A 85 -9.38 16.82 1.51
CA MET A 85 -8.67 15.55 1.77
C MET A 85 -9.64 14.37 1.91
N SER A 86 -10.78 14.58 2.58
CA SER A 86 -11.79 13.54 2.74
C SER A 86 -12.37 13.09 1.41
N HIS A 87 -12.65 14.02 0.49
CA HIS A 87 -13.11 13.67 -0.86
C HIS A 87 -12.05 12.85 -1.59
N ALA A 88 -10.82 13.35 -1.69
CA ALA A 88 -9.73 12.66 -2.38
C ALA A 88 -9.48 11.25 -1.83
N CYS A 89 -9.47 11.08 -0.50
CA CYS A 89 -9.34 9.77 0.13
C CYS A 89 -10.52 8.83 -0.17
N ASN A 90 -11.77 9.31 -0.07
CA ASN A 90 -12.94 8.47 -0.28
C ASN A 90 -13.08 7.99 -1.74
N ASP A 91 -12.78 8.86 -2.70
CA ASP A 91 -12.74 8.49 -4.11
C ASP A 91 -11.65 7.45 -4.39
N SER A 92 -10.43 7.71 -3.91
CA SER A 92 -9.29 6.80 -4.07
C SER A 92 -9.57 5.43 -3.45
N TYR A 93 -10.16 5.39 -2.25
CA TYR A 93 -10.55 4.15 -1.57
C TYR A 93 -11.58 3.35 -2.36
N SER A 94 -12.59 4.04 -2.89
CA SER A 94 -13.68 3.42 -3.64
C SER A 94 -13.18 2.75 -4.92
N LYS A 95 -12.18 3.35 -5.59
CA LYS A 95 -11.56 2.81 -6.82
C LYS A 95 -10.58 1.65 -6.56
N THR A 96 -10.04 1.52 -5.35
CA THR A 96 -8.90 0.63 -5.06
C THR A 96 -9.22 -0.42 -3.99
N LEU A 97 -9.11 -0.06 -2.71
CA LEU A 97 -9.17 -0.98 -1.57
C LEU A 97 -10.58 -1.48 -1.26
N LYS A 98 -11.62 -0.69 -1.54
CA LYS A 98 -13.00 -0.99 -1.12
C LYS A 98 -13.48 -2.38 -1.54
N LYS A 99 -13.18 -2.81 -2.77
CA LYS A 99 -13.56 -4.15 -3.26
C LYS A 99 -12.94 -5.29 -2.45
N TRP A 100 -11.77 -5.06 -1.86
CA TRP A 100 -11.00 -6.05 -1.11
C TRP A 100 -11.33 -6.08 0.38
N HIS A 101 -11.95 -5.02 0.90
CA HIS A 101 -12.30 -4.91 2.31
C HIS A 101 -13.68 -5.53 2.56
N GLY A 102 -13.77 -6.38 3.58
CA GLY A 102 -15.02 -6.76 4.22
C GLY A 102 -15.58 -5.62 5.06
N TRP A 103 -16.73 -5.86 5.70
CA TRP A 103 -17.44 -4.83 6.47
C TRP A 103 -16.59 -4.26 7.62
N LEU A 104 -15.76 -5.10 8.26
CA LEU A 104 -14.92 -4.70 9.37
C LEU A 104 -13.79 -3.80 8.89
N ALA A 105 -13.01 -4.26 7.90
CA ALA A 105 -11.94 -3.45 7.29
C ALA A 105 -12.46 -2.13 6.68
N SER A 106 -13.65 -2.11 6.07
CA SER A 106 -14.27 -0.88 5.57
C SER A 106 -14.66 0.08 6.70
N SER A 107 -15.18 -0.44 7.81
CA SER A 107 -15.55 0.38 8.97
C SER A 107 -14.33 1.01 9.64
N THR A 108 -13.25 0.23 9.79
CA THR A 108 -11.97 0.72 10.31
C THR A 108 -11.41 1.84 9.43
N PHE A 109 -11.45 1.69 8.10
CA PHE A 109 -11.00 2.73 7.18
C PHE A 109 -11.76 4.05 7.40
N MET A 110 -13.09 4.01 7.51
CA MET A 110 -13.90 5.21 7.77
C MET A 110 -13.52 5.91 9.08
N LEU A 111 -13.15 5.16 10.12
CA LEU A 111 -12.67 5.74 11.38
C LEU A 111 -11.30 6.40 11.21
N VAL A 112 -10.36 5.72 10.55
CA VAL A 112 -9.02 6.28 10.28
C VAL A 112 -9.11 7.56 9.46
N MET A 113 -10.03 7.65 8.48
CA MET A 113 -10.21 8.86 7.67
C MET A 113 -10.65 10.09 8.47
N LYS A 114 -11.29 9.92 9.62
CA LYS A 114 -11.60 11.04 10.53
C LYS A 114 -10.36 11.60 11.23
N LEU A 115 -9.26 10.85 11.24
CA LEU A 115 -7.99 11.22 11.87
C LEU A 115 -6.96 11.75 10.86
N VAL A 116 -7.23 11.61 9.56
CA VAL A 116 -6.35 12.14 8.52
C VAL A 116 -6.37 13.67 8.58
N PRO A 117 -5.20 14.33 8.56
CA PRO A 117 -5.15 15.80 8.58
C PRO A 117 -5.87 16.41 7.37
N ASP A 118 -6.28 17.67 7.50
CA ASP A 118 -6.78 18.42 6.36
C ASP A 118 -5.72 18.55 5.26
N ARG A 119 -6.16 18.93 4.05
CA ARG A 119 -5.30 19.02 2.87
C ARG A 119 -4.11 19.94 3.10
N LYS A 120 -4.34 21.12 3.69
CA LYS A 120 -3.28 22.11 3.91
C LYS A 120 -2.21 21.52 4.82
N LYS A 121 -2.61 20.93 5.95
CA LYS A 121 -1.69 20.31 6.89
C LYS A 121 -0.96 19.12 6.28
N PHE A 122 -1.63 18.31 5.47
CA PHE A 122 -1.01 17.19 4.77
C PHE A 122 0.07 17.65 3.80
N ILE A 123 -0.23 18.64 2.96
CA ILE A 123 0.73 19.22 2.00
C ILE A 123 1.89 19.89 2.74
N GLU A 124 1.66 20.60 3.83
CA GLU A 124 2.73 21.18 4.67
C GLU A 124 3.66 20.12 5.28
N VAL A 125 3.13 18.96 5.66
CA VAL A 125 3.94 17.87 6.24
C VAL A 125 4.74 17.15 5.16
N LEU A 126 4.18 16.99 3.95
CA LEU A 126 4.87 16.36 2.82
C LEU A 126 5.87 17.27 2.13
N GLY A 127 5.48 18.51 1.86
CA GLY A 127 6.24 19.50 1.13
C GLY A 127 7.19 20.23 2.05
N THR A 128 8.41 19.73 2.22
CA THR A 128 9.43 20.48 2.94
C THR A 128 10.14 21.52 2.07
N GLN A 129 10.27 21.31 0.75
CA GLN A 129 10.65 22.28 -0.31
C GLN A 129 10.35 21.64 -1.70
N GLY A 130 9.85 22.41 -2.69
CA GLY A 130 9.71 21.94 -4.10
C GLY A 130 8.28 21.94 -4.68
N ASP A 131 8.15 21.46 -5.93
CA ASP A 131 6.87 21.25 -6.61
C ASP A 131 6.23 19.92 -6.17
N ILE A 132 5.51 19.97 -5.06
CA ILE A 132 4.88 18.80 -4.45
C ILE A 132 3.90 18.09 -5.40
N TYR A 133 3.22 18.84 -6.28
CA TYR A 133 2.26 18.26 -7.22
C TYR A 133 2.98 17.58 -8.38
N GLY A 134 4.06 18.18 -8.90
CA GLY A 134 4.95 17.52 -9.84
C GLY A 134 5.58 16.24 -9.27
N ASP A 135 5.97 16.25 -8.00
CA ASP A 135 6.50 15.07 -7.32
C ASP A 135 5.45 13.96 -7.17
N MET A 136 4.21 14.31 -6.80
CA MET A 136 3.07 13.38 -6.76
C MET A 136 2.82 12.74 -8.13
N GLU A 137 2.79 13.54 -9.19
CA GLU A 137 2.62 13.02 -10.56
C GLU A 137 3.77 12.10 -10.97
N ASN A 138 5.01 12.49 -10.70
CA ASN A 138 6.19 11.69 -11.03
C ASN A 138 6.19 10.35 -10.30
N PHE A 139 5.80 10.36 -9.02
CA PHE A 139 5.58 9.13 -8.24
C PHE A 139 4.53 8.24 -8.92
N CYS A 140 3.36 8.79 -9.27
CA CYS A 140 2.30 8.03 -9.93
C CYS A 140 2.77 7.44 -11.27
N LYS A 141 3.46 8.23 -12.10
CA LYS A 141 4.00 7.81 -13.41
C LYS A 141 5.00 6.66 -13.28
N LYS A 142 5.88 6.71 -12.28
CA LYS A 142 6.93 5.68 -12.06
C LYS A 142 6.41 4.42 -11.37
N PHE A 143 5.49 4.55 -10.43
CA PHE A 143 5.08 3.45 -9.58
C PHE A 143 3.92 2.63 -10.16
N SER A 144 3.02 3.25 -10.95
CA SER A 144 1.88 2.55 -11.56
C SER A 144 2.29 1.34 -12.41
N PRO A 145 3.34 1.39 -13.25
CA PRO A 145 3.78 0.23 -14.02
C PRO A 145 4.29 -0.92 -13.13
N VAL A 146 4.97 -0.61 -12.02
CA VAL A 146 5.46 -1.60 -11.05
C VAL A 146 4.29 -2.31 -10.39
N LEU A 147 3.26 -1.57 -9.98
CA LEU A 147 2.05 -2.15 -9.39
C LEU A 147 1.32 -3.05 -10.39
N ALA A 148 1.21 -2.61 -11.66
CA ALA A 148 0.59 -3.41 -12.71
C ALA A 148 1.33 -4.74 -12.94
N GLU A 149 2.67 -4.74 -12.89
CA GLU A 149 3.48 -5.95 -13.00
C GLU A 149 3.23 -6.91 -11.84
N ILE A 150 3.19 -6.38 -10.60
CA ILE A 150 2.92 -7.20 -9.41
C ILE A 150 1.53 -7.79 -9.48
N HIS A 151 0.49 -7.01 -9.82
CA HIS A 151 -0.87 -7.52 -9.99
C HIS A 151 -0.95 -8.62 -11.04
N LYS A 152 -0.30 -8.42 -12.20
CA LYS A 152 -0.25 -9.43 -13.26
C LYS A 152 0.39 -10.73 -12.76
N PHE A 153 1.49 -10.64 -12.02
CA PHE A 153 2.14 -11.80 -11.42
C PHE A 153 1.24 -12.49 -10.38
N MET A 154 0.65 -11.73 -9.46
CA MET A 154 -0.24 -12.25 -8.40
C MET A 154 -1.49 -12.92 -8.96
N ALA A 155 -2.05 -12.38 -10.04
CA ALA A 155 -3.14 -13.01 -10.79
C ALA A 155 -2.68 -14.33 -11.44
N GLY A 156 -1.47 -14.36 -12.03
CA GLY A 156 -0.87 -15.55 -12.61
C GLY A 156 -0.68 -16.71 -11.64
N VAL A 157 -0.49 -16.42 -10.34
CA VAL A 157 -0.40 -17.43 -9.27
C VAL A 157 -1.71 -17.62 -8.49
N GLY A 158 -2.81 -16.99 -8.92
CA GLY A 158 -4.15 -17.17 -8.33
C GLY A 158 -4.37 -16.54 -6.95
N LEU A 159 -3.62 -15.49 -6.61
CA LEU A 159 -3.66 -14.84 -5.29
C LEU A 159 -4.33 -13.46 -5.27
N ASP A 160 -4.59 -12.86 -6.43
CA ASP A 160 -5.17 -11.51 -6.52
C ASP A 160 -6.63 -11.39 -6.04
N THR A 161 -7.33 -12.49 -5.74
CA THR A 161 -8.73 -12.46 -5.31
C THR A 161 -8.93 -12.46 -3.79
N MET A 162 -7.85 -12.49 -3.00
CA MET A 162 -7.94 -12.52 -1.53
C MET A 162 -8.65 -11.26 -0.99
N ARG A 163 -9.47 -11.41 0.06
CA ARG A 163 -10.19 -10.31 0.72
C ARG A 163 -9.86 -10.26 2.21
N ALA A 164 -9.87 -9.06 2.78
CA ALA A 164 -9.80 -8.86 4.21
C ALA A 164 -11.20 -9.05 4.80
N SER A 165 -11.27 -9.61 6.01
CA SER A 165 -12.51 -9.71 6.77
C SER A 165 -13.03 -8.34 7.21
#